data_AF-J7SJA3-F1
#
_entry.id   AF-J7SJA3-F1
#
_cell.length_a   1.000
_cell.length_b   1.000
_cell.length_c   1.000
_cell.angle_alpha   90.00
_cell.angle_beta   90.00
_cell.angle_gamma   90.00
#
_symmetry.space_group_name_H-M   'P 1'
#
loop_
_entity.id
_entity.type
_entity.pdbx_description
1 polymer ?
#
loop_
_entity_poly.entity_id
_entity_poly.type
_entity_poly.pdbx_seq_one_letter_code
_entity_poly.pdbx_strand_id
1 'polypeptide(L)'
;MMDRASLVSEIQSRPAQTIVCERILVPIDGSPASMHAVEWAIELSRAADAELTILMVIDYDAHIFAFERIAFGSVSTHVTRHAHCPVLLAK
;
A
#
# COMPACT_ATOMS: atom_id res chain seq x y z
N MET A 1 -12.81 -11.95 20.59
CA MET A 1 -12.12 -11.01 19.68
C MET A 1 -10.64 -11.08 20.01
N MET A 2 -9.77 -11.46 19.08
CA MET A 2 -8.32 -11.52 19.33
C MET A 2 -7.76 -10.10 19.46
N ASP A 3 -6.86 -9.89 20.42
CA ASP A 3 -6.13 -8.64 20.58
C ASP A 3 -4.96 -8.54 19.58
N ARG A 4 -4.40 -7.33 19.45
CA ARG A 4 -3.35 -7.03 18.46
C ARG A 4 -2.07 -7.83 18.67
N ALA A 5 -1.70 -8.08 19.93
CA ALA A 5 -0.48 -8.83 20.25
C ALA A 5 -0.64 -10.32 19.92
N SER A 6 -1.81 -10.88 20.25
CA SER A 6 -2.16 -12.26 19.89
C SER A 6 -2.17 -12.48 18.37
N LEU A 7 -2.71 -11.52 17.59
CA LEU A 7 -2.69 -11.58 16.12
C LEU A 7 -1.27 -11.54 15.54
N VAL A 8 -0.40 -10.68 16.09
CA VAL A 8 0.99 -10.58 15.62
C VAL A 8 1.75 -11.89 15.88
N SER A 9 1.60 -12.46 17.08
CA SER A 9 2.20 -13.74 17.46
C SER A 9 1.75 -14.87 16.52
N GLU A 10 0.46 -14.94 16.22
CA GLU A 10 -0.09 -15.90 15.27
C GLU A 10 0.53 -15.73 13.88
N ILE A 11 0.56 -14.51 13.34
CA ILE A 11 1.14 -14.23 12.01
C ILE A 11 2.62 -14.65 11.96
N GLN A 12 3.39 -14.36 13.02
CA GLN A 12 4.81 -14.70 13.09
C GLN A 12 5.07 -16.20 13.15
N SER A 13 4.11 -16.99 13.66
CA SER A 13 4.20 -18.46 13.69
C SER A 13 3.84 -19.13 12.36
N ARG A 14 3.29 -18.40 11.40
CA ARG A 14 2.95 -18.95 10.07
C ARG A 14 4.24 -19.29 9.33
N PRO A 15 4.25 -20.38 8.53
CA PRO A 15 5.40 -20.70 7.71
C PRO A 15 5.73 -19.54 6.78
N ALA A 16 7.02 -19.24 6.63
CA ALA A 16 7.48 -18.21 5.71
C ALA A 16 6.98 -18.55 4.29
N GLN A 17 6.34 -17.57 3.64
CA GLN A 17 5.86 -17.73 2.28
C GLN A 17 6.89 -17.14 1.31
N THR A 18 7.19 -17.89 0.25
CA THR A 18 7.98 -17.35 -0.87
C THR A 18 7.07 -16.46 -1.70
N ILE A 19 7.33 -15.16 -1.69
CA ILE A 19 6.65 -14.20 -2.56
C ILE A 19 7.58 -13.92 -3.74
N VAL A 20 7.12 -14.27 -4.94
CA VAL A 20 7.76 -13.82 -6.18
C VAL A 20 7.14 -12.48 -6.54
N CYS A 21 7.95 -11.43 -6.54
CA CYS A 21 7.52 -10.08 -6.88
C CYS A 21 8.45 -9.53 -7.96
N GLU A 22 7.96 -9.49 -9.19
CA GLU A 22 8.73 -8.98 -10.33
C GLU A 22 8.57 -7.47 -10.51
N ARG A 23 7.44 -6.92 -10.04
CA ARG A 23 7.07 -5.51 -10.20
C ARG A 23 6.35 -4.98 -8.98
N ILE A 24 6.77 -3.78 -8.54
CA ILE A 24 6.19 -3.04 -7.43
C ILE A 24 5.66 -1.71 -7.96
N LEU A 25 4.38 -1.44 -7.72
CA LEU A 25 3.75 -0.14 -7.97
C LEU A 25 3.59 0.62 -6.66
N VAL A 26 4.11 1.83 -6.58
CA VAL A 26 4.00 2.71 -5.41
C VAL A 26 3.22 3.96 -5.78
N PRO A 27 1.96 4.08 -5.32
CA PRO A 27 1.20 5.32 -5.47
C PRO A 27 1.74 6.38 -4.51
N ILE A 28 1.96 7.60 -5.02
CA ILE A 28 2.37 8.76 -4.25
C ILE A 28 1.43 9.95 -4.45
N ASP A 29 1.22 10.70 -3.39
CA ASP A 29 0.43 11.94 -3.38
C ASP A 29 1.22 13.12 -2.77
N GLY A 30 2.51 12.91 -2.48
CA GLY A 30 3.39 13.90 -1.85
C GLY A 30 3.24 14.01 -0.33
N SER A 31 2.30 13.25 0.28
CA SER A 31 2.17 13.21 1.73
C SER A 31 3.37 12.47 2.39
N PRO A 32 3.69 12.77 3.67
CA PRO A 32 4.73 12.04 4.39
C PRO A 32 4.50 10.52 4.42
N ALA A 33 3.25 10.08 4.55
CA ALA A 33 2.91 8.65 4.54
C ALA A 33 3.23 7.99 3.19
N SER A 34 2.92 8.68 2.08
CA SER A 34 3.26 8.16 0.74
C SER A 34 4.76 8.11 0.52
N MET A 35 5.53 9.08 1.04
CA MET A 35 6.99 9.06 0.97
C MET A 35 7.60 7.94 1.81
N HIS A 36 7.04 7.64 2.98
CA HIS A 36 7.46 6.48 3.77
C HIS A 36 7.20 5.16 3.02
N ALA A 37 6.10 5.07 2.26
CA ALA A 37 5.85 3.91 1.40
C ALA A 37 6.91 3.73 0.30
N VAL A 38 7.48 4.83 -0.21
CA VAL A 38 8.59 4.78 -1.19
C VAL A 38 9.84 4.15 -0.57
N GLU A 39 10.18 4.50 0.67
CA GLU A 39 11.34 3.92 1.38
C GLU A 39 11.21 2.39 1.49
N TRP A 40 10.03 1.90 1.90
CA TRP A 40 9.72 0.47 1.94
C TRP A 40 9.84 -0.20 0.58
N ALA A 41 9.34 0.44 -0.47
CA ALA A 41 9.35 -0.12 -1.80
C ALA A 41 10.75 -0.19 -2.42
N ILE A 42 11.64 0.75 -2.09
CA ILE A 42 13.06 0.70 -2.48
C ILE A 42 13.72 -0.53 -1.84
N GLU A 43 13.54 -0.74 -0.54
CA GLU A 43 14.14 -1.89 0.14
C GLU A 43 13.56 -3.22 -0.37
N LEU A 44 12.25 -3.29 -0.61
CA LEU A 44 11.59 -4.48 -1.15
C LEU A 44 12.01 -4.79 -2.59
N SER A 45 12.09 -3.78 -3.45
CA SER A 45 12.52 -3.97 -4.85
C SER A 45 13.96 -4.49 -4.93
N ARG A 46 14.86 -3.96 -4.11
CA ARG A 46 16.24 -4.46 -4.02
C ARG A 46 16.31 -5.90 -3.51
N ALA A 47 15.52 -6.24 -2.51
CA ALA A 47 15.51 -7.59 -1.93
C ALA A 47 14.91 -8.64 -2.89
N ALA A 48 13.96 -8.22 -3.74
CA ALA A 48 13.25 -9.09 -4.68
C ALA A 48 13.80 -9.04 -6.12
N ASP A 49 14.77 -8.16 -6.40
CA ASP A 49 15.20 -7.82 -7.77
C ASP A 49 14.02 -7.42 -8.68
N ALA A 50 13.12 -6.58 -8.14
CA ALA A 50 11.87 -6.19 -8.77
C ALA A 50 11.96 -4.81 -9.44
N GLU A 51 11.24 -4.63 -10.54
CA GLU A 51 11.04 -3.32 -11.15
C GLU A 51 10.17 -2.44 -10.24
N LEU A 52 10.61 -1.20 -9.98
CA LEU A 52 9.89 -0.24 -9.16
C LEU A 52 9.27 0.86 -10.03
N THR A 53 7.94 0.95 -10.02
CA THR A 53 7.18 2.03 -10.67
C THR A 53 6.57 2.95 -9.61
N ILE A 54 6.86 4.24 -9.71
CA ILE A 54 6.21 5.29 -8.91
C ILE A 54 5.07 5.90 -9.72
N LEU A 55 3.88 5.99 -9.14
CA LEU A 55 2.69 6.55 -9.78
C LEU A 55 2.14 7.73 -8.98
N MET A 56 2.00 8.88 -9.63
CA MET A 56 1.24 10.00 -9.10
C MET A 56 0.00 10.21 -9.94
N VAL A 57 -1.16 10.28 -9.29
CA VAL A 57 -2.43 10.62 -9.93
C VAL A 57 -2.79 12.04 -9.54
N ILE A 58 -2.93 12.92 -10.53
CA ILE A 58 -3.30 14.31 -10.34
C ILE A 58 -4.64 14.52 -11.02
N ASP A 59 -5.59 15.06 -10.26
CA ASP A 59 -6.85 15.54 -10.80
C ASP A 59 -6.74 17.05 -11.05
N TYR A 60 -7.00 17.46 -12.29
CA TYR A 60 -6.94 18.86 -12.70
C TYR A 60 -8.29 19.60 -12.54
N ASP A 61 -9.39 18.88 -12.30
CA ASP A 61 -10.74 19.44 -12.17
C ASP A 61 -11.17 19.57 -10.70
N ALA A 62 -10.55 20.50 -9.97
CA ALA A 62 -10.69 20.68 -8.52
C ALA A 62 -12.10 21.03 -7.99
N HIS A 63 -13.13 21.09 -8.84
CA HIS A 63 -14.46 21.58 -8.48
C HIS A 63 -15.33 20.61 -7.67
N ILE A 64 -14.98 19.32 -7.56
CA ILE A 64 -15.87 18.30 -6.95
C ILE A 64 -15.16 17.33 -5.99
N PHE A 65 -14.38 17.76 -4.99
CA PHE A 65 -13.65 16.76 -4.15
C PHE A 65 -13.79 16.86 -2.63
N ALA A 66 -14.29 17.96 -2.08
CA ALA A 66 -14.44 18.06 -0.63
C ALA A 66 -15.61 17.21 -0.09
N PHE A 67 -16.76 17.21 -0.78
CA PHE A 67 -17.93 16.42 -0.37
C PHE A 67 -17.88 14.96 -0.85
N GLU A 68 -17.23 14.66 -1.99
CA GLU A 68 -17.17 13.28 -2.54
C GLU A 68 -16.16 12.37 -1.82
N ARG A 69 -15.00 12.90 -1.37
CA ARG A 69 -14.01 12.13 -0.59
C ARG A 69 -14.60 11.50 0.69
N ILE A 70 -15.53 12.19 1.33
CA ILE A 70 -16.19 11.69 2.54
C ILE A 70 -17.18 10.57 2.20
N ALA A 71 -17.82 10.64 1.03
CA ALA A 71 -18.83 9.68 0.60
C ALA A 71 -18.24 8.33 0.12
N PHE A 72 -17.04 8.31 -0.48
CA PHE A 72 -16.46 7.09 -1.09
C PHE A 72 -15.33 6.41 -0.30
N GLY A 73 -14.86 7.02 0.80
CA GLY A 73 -13.83 6.44 1.68
C GLY A 73 -12.39 6.66 1.19
N SER A 74 -11.42 6.00 1.84
CA SER A 74 -10.00 6.14 1.52
C SER A 74 -9.59 5.30 0.29
N VAL A 75 -8.79 5.88 -0.59
CA VAL A 75 -8.16 5.18 -1.73
C VAL A 75 -7.42 3.93 -1.26
N SER A 76 -6.65 4.02 -0.16
CA SER A 76 -5.94 2.86 0.40
C SER A 76 -6.91 1.75 0.82
N THR A 77 -8.05 2.09 1.42
CA THR A 77 -9.10 1.11 1.77
C THR A 77 -9.69 0.45 0.53
N HIS A 78 -9.94 1.23 -0.53
CA HIS A 78 -10.46 0.70 -1.78
C HIS A 78 -9.46 -0.27 -2.43
N VAL A 79 -8.18 0.11 -2.52
CA VAL A 79 -7.09 -0.70 -3.09
C VAL A 79 -6.91 -1.99 -2.30
N THR A 80 -6.80 -1.95 -0.96
CA THR A 80 -6.61 -3.17 -0.14
C THR A 80 -7.75 -4.18 -0.31
N ARG A 81 -8.97 -3.73 -0.66
CA ARG A 81 -10.13 -4.61 -0.82
C ARG A 81 -10.29 -5.19 -2.22
N HIS A 82 -9.83 -4.50 -3.26
CA HIS A 82 -10.15 -4.83 -4.64
C HIS A 82 -8.93 -5.16 -5.50
N ALA A 83 -7.72 -4.83 -5.07
CA ALA A 83 -6.53 -5.17 -5.81
C ALA A 83 -6.41 -6.69 -5.98
N HIS A 84 -6.20 -7.13 -7.22
CA HIS A 84 -5.97 -8.54 -7.55
C HIS A 84 -4.51 -8.97 -7.31
N CYS A 85 -3.70 -8.13 -6.67
CA CYS A 85 -2.33 -8.37 -6.30
C CYS A 85 -2.12 -8.10 -4.80
N PRO A 86 -1.05 -8.64 -4.19
CA PRO A 86 -0.70 -8.32 -2.81
C PRO A 86 -0.53 -6.81 -2.60
N VAL A 87 -1.13 -6.29 -1.52
CA VAL A 87 -1.04 -4.87 -1.13
C VAL A 87 -0.34 -4.75 0.22
N LEU A 88 0.72 -3.94 0.26
CA LEU A 88 1.38 -3.53 1.49
C LEU A 88 0.92 -2.13 1.89
N LEU A 89 0.49 -1.96 3.13
CA LEU A 89 0.23 -0.65 3.73
C LEU A 89 1.42 -0.26 4.61
N ALA A 90 2.22 0.69 4.15
CA ALA A 90 3.23 1.35 4.98
C ALA A 90 2.53 2.30 5.97
N LYS A 91 2.89 2.20 7.25
CA LYS A 91 2.35 3.03 8.33
C LYS A 91 3.42 3.93 8.89
#